data_AF-A0AAP8Z0F5-F1
#
_entry.id   AF-A0AAP8Z0F5-F1
#
_cell.length_a   1.000
_cell.length_b   1.000
_cell.length_c   1.000
_cell.angle_alpha   90.00
_cell.angle_beta   90.00
_cell.angle_gamma   90.00
#
_symmetry.space_group_name_H-M   'P 1'
#
loop_
_entity.id
_entity.type
_entity.pdbx_description
1 polymer ?
#
loop_
_entity_poly.entity_id
_entity_poly.type
_entity_poly.pdbx_seq_one_letter_code
_entity_poly.pdbx_strand_id
1 'polypeptide(L)'
;MNKSINTKEQLDALLQEIGRGSNGEFSASIGGRNFLSATKENATFYIAANDFMIIGADDNNRGHVAFCVPKSLVGDGPHEVTCYTGDLSWTAADNDNYQLIKSGRAKLTFLKKEHARVGVTGKIYFDFPDGGEIEGDFNIKLV
;
A
#
# COMPACT_ATOMS: atom_id res chain seq x y z
N MET A 1 11.36 -16.88 10.22
CA MET A 1 10.92 -17.01 8.81
C MET A 1 9.91 -15.90 8.57
N ASN A 2 10.30 -14.86 7.83
CA ASN A 2 9.31 -13.89 7.33
C ASN A 2 8.61 -14.56 6.16
N LYS A 3 7.33 -14.88 6.31
CA LYS A 3 6.51 -15.34 5.21
C LYS A 3 6.05 -14.09 4.46
N SER A 4 6.48 -13.95 3.21
CA SER A 4 5.91 -12.93 2.33
C SER A 4 4.40 -13.15 2.23
N ILE A 5 3.62 -12.07 2.37
CA ILE A 5 2.16 -12.12 2.27
C ILE A 5 1.79 -12.23 0.79
N ASN A 6 1.15 -13.33 0.40
CA ASN A 6 0.81 -13.65 -0.99
C ASN A 6 -0.67 -13.99 -1.24
N THR A 7 -1.48 -14.14 -0.19
CA THR A 7 -2.93 -14.43 -0.32
C THR A 7 -3.80 -13.37 0.37
N LYS A 8 -5.07 -13.29 -0.05
CA LYS A 8 -6.10 -12.44 0.58
C LYS A 8 -6.20 -12.72 2.09
N GLU A 9 -6.31 -14.00 2.47
CA GLU A 9 -6.42 -14.41 3.88
C GLU A 9 -5.24 -13.95 4.74
N GLN A 10 -4.01 -13.97 4.18
CA GLN A 10 -2.83 -13.50 4.89
C GLN A 10 -2.80 -11.98 5.03
N LEU A 11 -3.25 -11.25 4.01
CA LEU A 11 -3.40 -9.80 4.09
C LEU A 11 -4.48 -9.41 5.10
N ASP A 12 -5.62 -10.10 5.10
CA ASP A 12 -6.70 -9.86 6.06
C ASP A 12 -6.23 -10.12 7.50
N ALA A 13 -5.49 -11.22 7.72
CA ALA A 13 -4.89 -11.52 9.02
C ALA A 13 -3.86 -10.45 9.43
N LEU A 14 -3.02 -9.98 8.50
CA LEU A 14 -2.08 -8.88 8.76
C LEU A 14 -2.84 -7.61 9.16
N LEU A 15 -3.89 -7.23 8.42
CA LEU A 15 -4.69 -6.03 8.69
C LEU A 15 -5.34 -6.08 10.08
N GLN A 16 -5.74 -7.28 10.54
CA GLN A 16 -6.22 -7.48 11.90
C GLN A 16 -5.10 -7.35 12.95
N GLU A 17 -3.88 -7.81 12.64
CA GLU A 17 -2.73 -7.79 13.55
C GLU A 17 -2.13 -6.38 13.72
N ILE A 18 -1.91 -5.65 12.62
CA ILE A 18 -1.19 -4.38 12.65
C ILE A 18 -1.97 -3.28 13.37
N GLY A 19 -3.30 -3.39 13.45
CA GLY A 19 -4.15 -2.46 14.19
C GLY A 19 -3.99 -0.99 13.78
N ARG A 20 -4.65 -0.10 14.53
CA ARG A 20 -4.81 1.34 14.23
C ARG A 20 -3.55 2.16 14.60
N GLY A 21 -2.40 1.82 14.03
CA GLY A 21 -1.10 2.47 14.31
C GLY A 21 -0.77 3.67 13.41
N SER A 22 -1.62 3.95 12.42
CA SER A 22 -1.45 5.05 11.47
C SER A 22 -2.78 5.70 11.14
N ASN A 23 -2.71 6.93 10.67
CA ASN A 23 -3.83 7.71 10.19
C ASN A 23 -3.46 8.38 8.86
N GLY A 24 -4.38 8.35 7.90
CA GLY A 24 -4.13 8.97 6.62
C GLY A 24 -5.30 8.87 5.66
N GLU A 25 -4.99 9.11 4.40
CA GLU A 25 -5.89 8.93 3.28
C GLU A 25 -5.17 8.11 2.20
N PHE A 26 -5.92 7.22 1.57
CA PHE A 26 -5.49 6.49 0.38
C PHE A 26 -6.69 6.34 -0.54
N SER A 27 -6.61 6.94 -1.73
CA SER A 27 -7.60 6.76 -2.78
C SER A 27 -7.01 6.01 -3.99
N ALA A 28 -7.84 5.22 -4.67
CA ALA A 28 -7.46 4.58 -5.93
C ALA A 28 -8.63 4.47 -6.90
N SER A 29 -8.30 4.48 -8.19
CA SER A 29 -9.25 4.45 -9.30
C SER A 29 -8.80 3.52 -10.40
N ILE A 30 -9.77 2.92 -11.11
CA ILE A 30 -9.55 2.12 -12.32
C ILE A 30 -10.27 2.81 -13.47
N GLY A 31 -9.53 3.21 -14.51
CA GLY A 31 -10.11 3.93 -15.65
C GLY A 31 -10.87 5.21 -15.24
N GLY A 32 -10.40 5.90 -14.20
CA GLY A 32 -11.03 7.12 -13.65
C GLY A 32 -12.22 6.88 -12.71
N ARG A 33 -12.71 5.64 -12.56
CA ARG A 33 -13.70 5.31 -11.53
C ARG A 33 -12.99 5.03 -10.21
N ASN A 34 -13.26 5.84 -9.19
CA ASN A 34 -12.80 5.55 -7.83
C ASN A 34 -13.42 4.22 -7.34
N PHE A 35 -12.57 3.31 -6.86
CA PHE A 35 -12.99 2.04 -6.25
C PHE A 35 -12.51 1.89 -4.80
N LEU A 36 -11.58 2.73 -4.36
CA LEU A 36 -11.03 2.74 -3.02
C LEU A 36 -10.97 4.17 -2.48
N SER A 37 -11.50 4.35 -1.27
CA SER A 37 -11.39 5.58 -0.50
C SER A 37 -11.17 5.23 0.98
N ALA A 38 -9.93 4.96 1.34
CA ALA A 38 -9.53 4.68 2.72
C ALA A 38 -9.22 5.99 3.46
N THR A 39 -9.76 6.14 4.68
CA THR A 39 -9.48 7.30 5.54
C THR A 39 -9.13 6.87 6.95
N LYS A 40 -8.47 7.75 7.72
CA LYS A 40 -8.04 7.51 9.10
C LYS A 40 -7.22 6.21 9.19
N GLU A 41 -7.65 5.29 10.04
CA GLU A 41 -6.97 4.03 10.34
C GLU A 41 -7.00 3.00 9.20
N ASN A 42 -7.88 3.19 8.21
CA ASN A 42 -7.94 2.28 7.06
C ASN A 42 -6.84 2.56 6.03
N ALA A 43 -6.10 3.66 6.21
CA ALA A 43 -4.88 3.94 5.47
C ALA A 43 -3.68 3.59 6.36
N THR A 44 -2.99 2.52 6.01
CA THR A 44 -1.91 1.94 6.80
C THR A 44 -0.53 2.25 6.23
N PHE A 45 0.36 2.70 7.12
CA PHE A 45 1.81 2.72 6.89
C PHE A 45 2.45 1.86 7.97
N TYR A 46 3.01 0.72 7.59
CA TYR A 46 3.57 -0.25 8.52
C TYR A 46 5.05 -0.51 8.23
N ILE A 47 5.84 -0.62 9.30
CA ILE A 47 7.28 -0.86 9.22
C ILE A 47 7.49 -2.37 9.40
N ALA A 48 7.57 -3.11 8.29
CA ALA A 48 7.82 -4.55 8.29
C ALA A 48 9.30 -4.85 8.56
N ALA A 49 9.80 -6.05 8.25
CA ALA A 49 11.20 -6.38 8.52
C ALA A 49 12.13 -5.75 7.48
N ASN A 50 11.87 -6.03 6.20
CA ASN A 50 12.69 -5.63 5.05
C ASN A 50 12.09 -4.44 4.31
N ASP A 51 10.77 -4.26 4.41
CA ASP A 51 10.03 -3.26 3.66
C ASP A 51 9.24 -2.30 4.55
N PHE A 52 8.78 -1.21 3.95
CA PHE A 52 7.63 -0.45 4.41
C PHE A 52 6.40 -0.92 3.63
N MET A 53 5.33 -1.25 4.33
CA MET A 53 4.04 -1.61 3.73
C MET A 53 3.12 -0.40 3.71
N ILE A 54 2.46 -0.18 2.57
CA ILE A 54 1.46 0.87 2.36
C ILE A 54 0.17 0.17 1.94
N ILE A 55 -0.89 0.37 2.71
CA ILE A 55 -2.16 -0.32 2.50
C ILE A 55 -3.30 0.69 2.60
N GLY A 56 -4.26 0.61 1.69
CA GLY A 56 -5.55 1.27 1.81
C GLY A 56 -6.63 0.22 1.70
N ALA A 57 -7.57 0.20 2.64
CA ALA A 57 -8.76 -0.65 2.61
C ALA A 57 -10.03 0.20 2.79
N ASP A 58 -11.14 -0.19 2.20
CA ASP A 58 -12.43 0.42 2.53
C ASP A 58 -12.99 -0.14 3.85
N ASP A 59 -13.97 0.53 4.46
CA ASP A 59 -14.54 0.13 5.76
C ASP A 59 -15.12 -1.30 5.78
N ASN A 60 -15.39 -1.88 4.61
CA ASN A 60 -15.98 -3.22 4.47
C ASN A 60 -14.97 -4.25 3.92
N ASN A 61 -13.69 -3.88 3.75
CA ASN A 61 -12.64 -4.69 3.10
C ASN A 61 -13.06 -5.29 1.73
N ARG A 62 -14.01 -4.66 1.03
CA ARG A 62 -14.42 -5.03 -0.33
C ARG A 62 -13.49 -4.43 -1.37
N GLY A 63 -12.86 -3.31 -1.05
CA GLY A 63 -11.86 -2.65 -1.87
C GLY A 63 -10.56 -2.52 -1.10
N HIS A 64 -9.44 -2.89 -1.72
CA HIS A 64 -8.12 -2.64 -1.14
C HIS A 64 -7.05 -2.40 -2.19
N VAL A 65 -5.98 -1.73 -1.78
CA VAL A 65 -4.70 -1.71 -2.47
C VAL A 65 -3.61 -1.88 -1.43
N ALA A 66 -2.72 -2.85 -1.62
CA ALA A 66 -1.65 -3.16 -0.69
C ALA A 66 -0.34 -3.36 -1.46
N PHE A 67 0.72 -2.66 -1.07
CA PHE A 67 2.03 -2.76 -1.70
C PHE A 67 3.15 -2.47 -0.72
N CYS A 68 4.39 -2.74 -1.12
CA CYS A 68 5.55 -2.50 -0.29
C CYS A 68 6.68 -1.77 -1.02
N VAL A 69 7.54 -1.11 -0.26
CA VAL A 69 8.73 -0.42 -0.75
C VAL A 69 9.93 -0.69 0.16
N PRO A 70 11.16 -0.79 -0.40
CA PRO A 70 12.25 -1.37 0.36
C PRO A 70 12.82 -0.42 1.40
N LYS A 71 13.25 -0.96 2.55
CA LYS A 71 13.89 -0.16 3.59
C LYS A 71 15.24 0.41 3.20
N SER A 72 15.89 -0.19 2.20
CA SER A 72 17.18 0.23 1.67
C SER A 72 17.13 1.58 0.95
N LEU A 73 15.95 2.14 0.66
CA LEU A 73 15.83 3.49 0.10
C LEU A 73 16.49 4.51 1.02
N VAL A 74 17.44 5.28 0.49
CA VAL A 74 18.21 6.28 1.25
C VAL A 74 17.63 7.67 1.04
N GLY A 75 17.46 8.43 2.12
CA GLY A 75 16.85 9.77 2.06
C GLY A 75 15.32 9.72 1.99
N ASP A 76 14.72 10.89 1.79
CA ASP A 76 13.26 11.05 1.93
C ASP A 76 12.52 10.82 0.62
N GLY A 77 13.17 11.05 -0.52
CA GLY A 77 12.59 10.90 -1.85
C GLY A 77 12.57 12.23 -2.61
N PRO A 78 11.80 12.33 -3.70
CA PRO A 78 10.90 11.29 -4.20
C PRO A 78 11.66 10.05 -4.67
N HIS A 79 11.18 8.88 -4.27
CA HIS A 79 11.64 7.57 -4.73
C HIS A 79 10.66 7.02 -5.76
N GLU A 80 11.18 6.36 -6.79
CA GLU A 80 10.38 5.56 -7.72
C GLU A 80 10.73 4.08 -7.52
N VAL A 81 9.73 3.27 -7.19
CA VAL A 81 9.88 1.84 -6.90
C VAL A 81 9.01 1.08 -7.88
N THR A 82 9.62 0.17 -8.64
CA THR A 82 8.90 -0.74 -9.52
C THR A 82 8.40 -1.95 -8.75
N CYS A 83 7.25 -2.51 -9.16
CA CYS A 83 6.68 -3.71 -8.56
C CYS A 83 7.72 -4.84 -8.41
N TYR A 84 7.81 -5.42 -7.22
CA TYR A 84 8.71 -6.52 -6.87
C TYR A 84 8.07 -7.41 -5.81
N THR A 85 8.65 -8.58 -5.58
CA THR A 85 8.24 -9.48 -4.51
C THR A 85 9.05 -9.19 -3.24
N GLY A 86 8.40 -8.56 -2.25
CA GLY A 86 8.98 -8.26 -0.93
C GLY A 86 8.31 -9.03 0.21
N ASP A 87 8.27 -8.42 1.39
CA ASP A 87 7.51 -8.89 2.56
C ASP A 87 5.99 -8.94 2.27
N LEU A 88 5.51 -8.16 1.29
CA LEU A 88 4.13 -8.13 0.82
C LEU A 88 4.09 -8.12 -0.71
N SER A 89 3.33 -9.03 -1.31
CA SER A 89 3.04 -8.98 -2.75
C SER A 89 2.12 -7.80 -3.05
N TRP A 90 2.38 -7.09 -4.15
CA TRP A 90 1.52 -5.98 -4.55
C TRP A 90 0.17 -6.53 -5.02
N THR A 91 -0.92 -6.05 -4.44
CA THR A 91 -2.28 -6.55 -4.65
C THR A 91 -3.28 -5.42 -4.68
N ALA A 92 -4.42 -5.68 -5.31
CA ALA A 92 -5.61 -4.85 -5.17
C ALA A 92 -6.87 -5.71 -5.27
N ALA A 93 -7.97 -5.21 -4.70
CA ALA A 93 -9.30 -5.76 -4.93
C ALA A 93 -10.29 -4.64 -5.22
N ASP A 94 -11.22 -4.90 -6.14
CA ASP A 94 -12.39 -4.08 -6.41
C ASP A 94 -13.63 -4.97 -6.28
N ASN A 95 -14.48 -4.70 -5.29
CA ASN A 95 -15.64 -5.53 -4.94
C ASN A 95 -15.29 -7.02 -4.78
N ASP A 96 -14.34 -7.33 -3.89
CA ASP A 96 -13.84 -8.68 -3.59
C ASP A 96 -13.10 -9.39 -4.72
N ASN A 97 -12.99 -8.79 -5.91
CA ASN A 97 -12.17 -9.31 -6.99
C ASN A 97 -10.68 -9.08 -6.71
N TYR A 98 -10.11 -9.94 -5.86
CA TYR A 98 -8.71 -9.90 -5.46
C TYR A 98 -7.79 -10.28 -6.62
N GLN A 99 -6.81 -9.43 -6.91
CA GLN A 99 -5.83 -9.65 -7.95
C GLN A 99 -4.41 -9.28 -7.47
N LEU A 100 -3.44 -10.06 -7.95
CA LEU A 100 -2.02 -9.69 -7.88
C LEU A 100 -1.73 -8.63 -8.93
N ILE A 101 -0.91 -7.65 -8.58
CA ILE A 101 -0.42 -6.65 -9.51
C ILE A 101 0.65 -7.30 -10.40
N LYS A 102 0.50 -7.17 -11.73
CA LYS A 102 1.43 -7.75 -12.71
C LYS A 102 2.71 -6.91 -12.81
N SER A 103 2.53 -5.60 -12.91
CA SER A 103 3.57 -4.60 -13.02
C SER A 103 3.07 -3.26 -12.49
N GLY A 104 3.98 -2.33 -12.28
CA GLY A 104 3.60 -1.00 -11.82
C GLY A 104 4.73 -0.28 -11.13
N ARG A 105 4.44 0.94 -10.68
CA ARG A 105 5.36 1.78 -9.92
C ARG A 105 4.66 2.55 -8.81
N ALA A 106 5.40 2.77 -7.73
CA ALA A 106 5.04 3.69 -6.67
C ALA A 106 6.04 4.85 -6.65
N LYS A 107 5.53 6.08 -6.65
CA LYS A 107 6.31 7.31 -6.44
C LYS A 107 6.00 7.84 -5.06
N LEU A 108 7.00 7.93 -4.18
CA LEU A 108 6.73 8.29 -2.78
C LEU A 108 7.82 9.16 -2.15
N THR A 109 7.40 9.93 -1.15
CA THR A 109 8.27 10.68 -0.27
C THR A 109 7.97 10.29 1.17
N PHE A 110 8.99 9.89 1.92
CA PHE A 110 8.88 9.61 3.34
C PHE A 110 8.74 10.90 4.14
N LEU A 111 7.83 10.89 5.10
CA LEU A 111 7.69 11.95 6.08
C LEU A 111 8.56 11.62 7.29
N LYS A 112 9.33 12.58 7.77
CA LYS A 112 10.21 12.41 8.93
C LYS A 112 9.79 13.26 10.12
N LYS A 113 10.03 12.72 11.30
CA LYS A 113 10.14 13.46 12.55
C LYS A 113 11.45 13.05 13.21
N GLU A 114 12.33 14.03 13.43
CA GLU A 114 13.70 13.82 13.91
C GLU A 114 14.48 12.87 12.98
N HIS A 115 14.66 11.61 13.39
CA HIS A 115 15.44 10.59 12.69
C HIS A 115 14.60 9.39 12.24
N ALA A 116 13.29 9.41 12.50
CA ALA A 116 12.38 8.31 12.17
C ALA A 116 11.47 8.67 11.00
N ARG A 117 11.23 7.69 10.12
CA ARG A 117 10.17 7.76 9.12
C ARG A 117 8.84 7.56 9.84
N VAL A 118 8.04 8.62 9.89
CA VAL A 118 6.75 8.67 10.60
C VAL A 118 5.58 8.70 9.64
N GLY A 119 5.81 8.52 8.34
CA GLY A 119 4.75 8.54 7.36
C GLY A 119 5.28 8.52 5.94
N VAL A 120 4.35 8.57 5.00
CA VAL A 120 4.63 8.50 3.59
C VAL A 120 3.53 9.21 2.79
N THR A 121 3.92 9.90 1.73
CA THR A 121 2.99 10.44 0.74
C THR A 121 3.44 10.05 -0.66
N GLY A 122 2.51 9.85 -1.57
CA GLY A 122 2.88 9.45 -2.92
C GLY A 122 1.71 9.12 -3.83
N LYS A 123 2.07 8.50 -4.94
CA LYS A 123 1.17 8.01 -5.98
C LYS A 123 1.56 6.62 -6.41
N ILE A 124 0.59 5.87 -6.91
CA ILE A 124 0.77 4.56 -7.51
C ILE A 124 0.23 4.55 -8.94
N TYR A 125 0.86 3.72 -9.77
CA TYR A 125 0.46 3.42 -11.14
C TYR A 125 0.66 1.92 -11.35
N PHE A 126 -0.38 1.11 -11.23
CA PHE A 126 -0.30 -0.35 -11.28
C PHE A 126 -1.07 -0.91 -12.46
N ASP A 127 -0.60 -2.05 -12.96
CA ASP A 127 -1.21 -2.77 -14.06
C ASP A 127 -1.70 -4.13 -13.55
N PHE A 128 -2.98 -4.41 -13.77
CA PHE A 128 -3.53 -5.75 -13.59
C PHE A 128 -3.12 -6.70 -14.72
N PRO A 129 -3.17 -8.03 -14.49
CA PRO A 129 -2.92 -9.02 -15.52
C PRO A 129 -3.88 -8.93 -16.72
N ASP A 130 -5.11 -8.48 -16.49
CA ASP A 130 -6.17 -8.34 -17.49
C ASP A 130 -6.10 -7.03 -18.30
N GLY A 131 -5.13 -6.15 -18.00
CA GLY A 131 -4.93 -4.87 -18.68
C GLY A 131 -5.63 -3.68 -18.02
N GLY A 132 -6.30 -3.86 -16.88
CA GLY A 132 -6.79 -2.75 -16.08
C GLY A 132 -5.65 -1.95 -15.43
N GLU A 133 -5.74 -0.63 -15.46
CA GLU A 133 -4.77 0.27 -14.84
C GLU A 133 -5.34 0.90 -13.56
N ILE A 134 -4.57 0.88 -12.48
CA ILE A 134 -4.87 1.56 -11.22
C ILE A 134 -4.01 2.80 -11.09
N GLU A 135 -4.66 3.94 -10.86
CA GLU A 135 -4.02 5.14 -10.35
C GLU A 135 -4.49 5.40 -8.92
N GLY A 136 -3.57 5.78 -8.05
CA GLY A 136 -3.91 6.12 -6.67
C GLY A 136 -2.97 7.13 -6.06
N ASP A 137 -3.44 7.73 -4.98
CA ASP A 137 -2.71 8.69 -4.15
C ASP A 137 -2.84 8.33 -2.69
N PHE A 138 -1.83 8.67 -1.91
CA PHE A 138 -1.82 8.39 -0.48
C PHE A 138 -1.05 9.44 0.30
N ASN A 139 -1.48 9.63 1.54
CA ASN A 139 -0.83 10.48 2.54
C ASN A 139 -1.13 9.90 3.93
N ILE A 140 -0.14 9.24 4.52
CA ILE A 140 -0.32 8.42 5.71
C ILE A 140 0.76 8.76 6.73
N LYS A 141 0.37 8.84 8.00
CA LYS A 141 1.26 9.13 9.13
C LYS A 141 1.06 8.10 10.24
N LEU A 142 2.13 7.71 10.91
CA LEU A 142 2.07 7.00 12.17
C LEU A 142 1.47 7.92 13.25
N VAL A 143 0.72 7.33 14.18
CA VAL A 143 0.10 8.02 15.32
C VAL A 143 0.96 7.88 16.56
#